data_AF-A0A1F6GXG6-F1
#
_entry.id   AF-A0A1F6GXG6-F1
#
_cell.length_a   1.000
_cell.length_b   1.000
_cell.length_c   1.000
_cell.angle_alpha   90.00
_cell.angle_beta   90.00
_cell.angle_gamma   90.00
#
_symmetry.space_group_name_H-M   'P 1'
#
loop_
_entity.id
_entity.type
_entity.pdbx_description
1 polymer ?
#
loop_
_entity_poly.entity_id
_entity_poly.type
_entity_poly.pdbx_seq_one_letter_code
_entity_poly.pdbx_strand_id
1 'polypeptide(L)'
;MLRRILIVLLLVLISSFFSKSLAQTVSTSSALPKVEYELVYPGLLPDNPLYYLKAIRDNILKFLIRDEMKKAEFDLLQADKRLGAGKALLEKAKDDLAITTLSKSGNYFDDAISNIFKAKKKGENVEQLLDKMITASKKHQFVIREMQSEQKGDTLLNLRFLEARAHDFQERLEIIKSD
;
A
#
# COMPACT_ATOMS: atom_id res chain seq x y z
N MET A 1 -0.18 7.43 48.03
CA MET A 1 -1.48 7.50 47.33
C MET A 1 -1.36 7.82 45.83
N LEU A 2 -0.38 8.62 45.41
CA LEU A 2 -0.15 9.00 44.00
C LEU A 2 0.07 7.81 43.03
N ARG A 3 0.76 6.76 43.46
CA ARG A 3 1.04 5.56 42.64
C ARG A 3 -0.21 4.73 42.31
N ARG A 4 -1.23 4.76 43.17
CA ARG A 4 -2.51 4.06 42.93
C ARG A 4 -3.41 4.84 41.97
N ILE A 5 -3.35 6.16 42.01
CA ILE A 5 -4.05 7.05 41.08
C ILE A 5 -3.50 6.89 39.65
N LEU A 6 -2.17 6.77 39.50
CA LEU A 6 -1.53 6.55 38.20
C LEU A 6 -1.94 5.22 37.54
N ILE A 7 -2.13 4.15 38.34
CA ILE A 7 -2.53 2.82 37.84
C ILE A 7 -4.00 2.82 37.38
N VAL A 8 -4.88 3.54 38.08
CA VAL A 8 -6.29 3.68 37.68
C VAL A 8 -6.43 4.52 36.41
N LEU A 9 -5.61 5.56 36.24
CA LEU A 9 -5.58 6.38 35.01
C LEU A 9 -5.06 5.59 33.80
N LEU A 10 -4.11 4.67 34.01
CA LEU A 10 -3.61 3.77 32.96
C LEU A 10 -4.66 2.72 32.53
N LEU A 11 -5.49 2.23 33.46
CA LEU A 11 -6.54 1.25 33.17
C LEU A 11 -7.72 1.83 32.38
N VAL A 12 -8.06 3.10 32.58
CA VAL A 12 -9.14 3.80 31.84
C VAL A 12 -8.75 4.10 30.39
N LEU A 13 -7.45 4.25 30.09
CA LEU A 13 -6.98 4.45 28.72
C LEU A 13 -7.01 3.17 27.86
N ILE A 14 -6.97 1.99 28.49
CA ILE A 14 -6.95 0.69 27.79
C ILE A 14 -8.38 0.25 27.39
N SER A 15 -9.42 0.68 28.11
CA SER A 15 -10.81 0.29 27.83
C SER A 15 -11.42 0.94 26.58
N SER A 16 -10.75 1.93 25.96
CA SER A 16 -11.22 2.59 24.75
C SER A 16 -10.83 1.86 23.44
N PHE A 17 -10.12 0.74 23.51
CA PHE A 17 -9.65 -0.01 22.33
C PHE A 17 -10.54 -1.19 21.90
N PHE A 18 -11.64 -1.47 22.60
CA PHE A 18 -12.52 -2.59 22.27
C PHE A 18 -13.88 -2.09 21.76
N SER A 19 -14.01 -1.93 20.43
CA SER A 19 -15.23 -2.26 19.66
C SER A 19 -15.09 -1.85 18.19
N LYS A 20 -14.94 -2.83 17.29
CA LYS A 20 -15.66 -2.84 16.01
C LYS A 20 -16.07 -4.27 15.69
N SER A 21 -17.31 -4.60 16.04
CA SER A 21 -18.04 -5.75 15.51
C SER A 21 -18.34 -5.48 14.03
N LEU A 22 -18.05 -6.44 13.15
CA LEU A 22 -18.36 -6.35 11.72
C LEU A 22 -19.58 -7.23 11.44
N ALA A 23 -20.73 -6.61 11.22
CA ALA A 23 -21.90 -7.26 10.64
C ALA A 23 -21.71 -7.36 9.13
N GLN A 24 -21.78 -8.57 8.57
CA GLN A 24 -21.69 -8.82 7.14
C GLN A 24 -23.10 -8.88 6.53
N THR A 25 -23.47 -7.84 5.78
CA THR A 25 -24.60 -7.90 4.85
C THR A 25 -24.09 -8.37 3.50
N VAL A 26 -24.54 -9.54 3.05
CA VAL A 26 -24.25 -10.06 1.71
C VAL A 26 -25.21 -9.39 0.73
N SER A 27 -24.71 -8.42 -0.02
CA SER A 27 -25.37 -7.91 -1.22
C SER A 27 -24.69 -8.49 -2.45
N THR A 28 -25.38 -9.40 -3.12
CA THR A 28 -25.00 -9.92 -4.45
C THR A 28 -25.22 -8.81 -5.47
N SER A 29 -24.22 -7.96 -5.64
CA SER A 29 -24.05 -7.11 -6.83
C SER A 29 -23.10 -7.83 -7.78
N SER A 30 -23.32 -7.67 -9.09
CA SER A 30 -22.45 -8.11 -10.18
C SER A 30 -21.07 -7.42 -10.07
N ALA A 31 -20.29 -7.83 -9.08
CA ALA A 31 -19.04 -7.22 -8.70
C ALA A 31 -17.90 -7.89 -9.46
N LEU A 32 -17.02 -7.06 -10.02
CA LEU A 32 -15.69 -7.48 -10.46
C LEU A 32 -15.06 -8.35 -9.37
N PRO A 33 -14.32 -9.43 -9.72
CA PRO A 33 -13.75 -10.34 -8.74
C PRO A 33 -12.93 -9.54 -7.71
N LYS A 34 -13.44 -9.50 -6.48
CA LYS A 34 -12.82 -8.74 -5.39
C LYS A 34 -11.54 -9.45 -5.00
N VAL A 35 -10.40 -8.83 -5.27
CA VAL A 35 -9.10 -9.33 -4.79
C VAL A 35 -9.07 -9.18 -3.27
N GLU A 36 -8.98 -10.32 -2.58
CA GLU A 36 -8.83 -10.41 -1.13
C GLU A 36 -7.42 -9.99 -0.71
N TYR A 37 -7.23 -8.68 -0.60
CA TYR A 37 -6.03 -8.06 -0.05
C TYR A 37 -6.44 -6.76 0.65
N GLU A 38 -6.13 -6.65 1.93
CA GLU A 38 -6.42 -5.45 2.71
C GLU A 38 -5.30 -4.42 2.51
N LEU A 39 -5.65 -3.29 1.92
CA LEU A 39 -4.69 -2.19 1.76
C LEU A 39 -4.46 -1.51 3.10
N VAL A 40 -3.19 -1.28 3.40
CA VAL A 40 -2.78 -0.56 4.60
C VAL A 40 -3.24 0.90 4.52
N TYR A 41 -3.80 1.41 5.62
CA TYR A 41 -4.23 2.80 5.71
C TYR A 41 -3.05 3.76 5.43
N PRO A 42 -3.23 4.76 4.54
CA PRO A 42 -2.14 5.65 4.08
C PRO A 42 -1.56 6.53 5.20
N GLY A 43 -2.33 6.80 6.25
CA GLY A 43 -1.95 7.73 7.31
C GLY A 43 -1.94 9.16 6.80
N LEU A 44 -0.82 9.86 6.98
CA LEU A 44 -0.67 11.25 6.58
C LEU A 44 -0.53 11.39 5.06
N LEU A 45 -1.38 12.22 4.46
CA LEU A 45 -1.39 12.48 3.02
C LEU A 45 -0.34 13.54 2.61
N PRO A 46 0.12 13.52 1.35
CA PRO A 46 1.08 14.48 0.80
C PRO A 46 0.65 15.94 0.79
N ASP A 47 -0.64 16.23 0.98
CA ASP A 47 -1.19 17.58 1.06
C ASP A 47 -1.05 18.23 2.45
N ASN A 48 -0.51 17.51 3.44
CA ASN A 48 -0.29 18.02 4.79
C ASN A 48 1.18 18.47 4.98
N PRO A 49 1.44 19.63 5.62
CA PRO A 49 2.80 20.12 5.90
C PRO A 49 3.69 19.13 6.66
N LEU A 50 3.11 18.35 7.58
CA LEU A 50 3.85 17.35 8.37
C LEU A 50 4.26 16.12 7.55
N TYR A 51 3.79 15.98 6.30
CA TYR A 51 4.15 14.88 5.41
C TYR A 51 5.65 14.83 5.15
N TYR A 52 6.31 16.00 5.15
CA TYR A 52 7.76 16.09 4.99
C TYR A 52 8.51 15.29 6.07
N LEU A 53 8.08 15.37 7.33
CA LEU A 53 8.69 14.61 8.44
C LEU A 53 8.51 13.10 8.25
N LYS A 54 7.33 12.69 7.78
CA LYS A 54 7.08 11.29 7.41
C LYS A 54 7.99 10.84 6.28
N ALA A 55 8.18 11.65 5.24
CA ALA A 55 9.05 11.33 4.12
C ALA A 55 10.51 11.17 4.56
N ILE A 56 11.02 12.05 5.42
CA ILE A 56 12.35 11.93 6.02
C ILE A 56 12.48 10.61 6.77
N ARG A 57 11.55 10.32 7.68
CA ARG A 57 11.55 9.06 8.45
C ARG A 57 11.60 7.85 7.52
N ASP A 58 10.73 7.82 6.52
CA ASP A 58 10.64 6.69 5.59
C ASP A 58 11.95 6.50 4.80
N ASN A 59 12.61 7.58 4.40
CA ASN A 59 13.91 7.52 3.73
C ASN A 59 15.03 7.03 4.65
N ILE A 60 15.06 7.48 5.91
CA ILE A 60 16.02 6.99 6.92
C ILE A 60 15.82 5.49 7.13
N LEU A 61 14.58 5.04 7.31
CA LEU A 61 14.27 3.62 7.47
C LEU A 61 14.70 2.82 6.25
N LYS A 62 14.34 3.24 5.03
CA LYS A 62 14.75 2.57 3.78
C LYS A 62 16.27 2.45 3.65
N PHE A 63 17.01 3.48 4.07
CA PHE A 63 18.47 3.49 4.03
C PHE A 63 19.09 2.52 5.05
N LEU A 64 18.50 2.39 6.24
CA LEU A 64 18.99 1.51 7.30
C LEU A 64 18.71 0.03 7.04
N ILE A 65 17.71 -0.30 6.23
CA ILE A 65 17.39 -1.68 5.84
C ILE A 65 18.43 -2.18 4.83
N ARG A 66 19.30 -3.09 5.31
CA ARG A 66 20.36 -3.74 4.51
C ARG A 66 19.94 -5.09 3.90
N ASP A 67 18.99 -5.75 4.54
CA ASP A 67 18.46 -7.05 4.15
C ASP A 67 17.47 -6.87 2.99
N GLU A 68 17.65 -7.61 1.89
CA GLU A 68 16.86 -7.39 0.66
C GLU A 68 15.40 -7.82 0.83
N MET A 69 15.16 -8.92 1.54
CA MET A 69 13.81 -9.40 1.83
C MET A 69 13.03 -8.38 2.64
N LYS A 70 13.60 -7.88 3.75
CA LYS A 70 12.99 -6.80 4.55
C LYS A 70 12.82 -5.51 3.77
N LYS A 71 13.73 -5.24 2.82
CA LYS A 71 13.62 -4.04 1.97
C LYS A 71 12.48 -4.17 0.98
N ALA A 72 12.28 -5.36 0.40
CA ALA A 72 11.13 -5.66 -0.43
C ALA A 72 9.81 -5.52 0.33
N GLU A 73 9.72 -6.03 1.57
CA GLU A 73 8.54 -5.85 2.42
C GLU A 73 8.26 -4.38 2.72
N PHE A 74 9.30 -3.63 3.06
CA PHE A 74 9.20 -2.20 3.34
C PHE A 74 8.72 -1.44 2.09
N ASP A 75 9.32 -1.70 0.94
CA ASP A 75 8.97 -1.03 -0.30
C ASP A 75 7.54 -1.40 -0.73
N LEU A 76 7.10 -2.66 -0.60
CA LEU A 76 5.70 -3.06 -0.83
C LEU A 76 4.74 -2.29 0.09
N LEU A 77 5.04 -2.21 1.39
CA LEU A 77 4.23 -1.45 2.35
C LEU A 77 4.12 0.04 1.95
N GLN A 78 5.19 0.61 1.43
CA GLN A 78 5.25 2.00 1.01
C GLN A 78 4.50 2.24 -0.31
N ALA A 79 4.43 1.24 -1.19
CA ALA A 79 3.57 1.23 -2.36
C ALA A 79 2.10 1.22 -1.94
N ASP A 80 1.67 0.25 -1.12
CA ASP A 80 0.26 0.12 -0.67
C ASP A 80 -0.26 1.40 -0.01
N LYS A 81 0.54 2.01 0.86
CA LYS A 81 0.18 3.29 1.49
C LYS A 81 0.00 4.42 0.47
N ARG A 82 0.80 4.45 -0.59
CA ARG A 82 0.71 5.50 -1.62
C ARG A 82 -0.43 5.27 -2.59
N LEU A 83 -0.76 4.01 -2.89
CA LEU A 83 -1.99 3.67 -3.61
C LEU A 83 -3.21 4.23 -2.87
N GLY A 84 -3.34 3.92 -1.57
CA GLY A 84 -4.43 4.44 -0.74
C GLY A 84 -4.43 5.96 -0.62
N ALA A 85 -3.25 6.59 -0.51
CA ALA A 85 -3.13 8.05 -0.46
C ALA A 85 -3.54 8.71 -1.78
N GLY A 86 -3.16 8.12 -2.92
CA GLY A 86 -3.56 8.58 -4.24
C GLY A 86 -5.09 8.54 -4.41
N LYS A 87 -5.72 7.43 -4.01
CA LYS A 87 -7.19 7.32 -3.99
C LYS A 87 -7.84 8.43 -3.16
N ALA A 88 -7.38 8.62 -1.92
CA ALA A 88 -7.90 9.65 -1.03
C ALA A 88 -7.67 11.08 -1.55
N LEU A 89 -6.65 11.31 -2.39
CA LEU A 89 -6.40 12.61 -3.02
C LEU A 89 -7.33 12.84 -4.22
N LEU A 90 -7.64 11.81 -5.03
CA LEU A 90 -8.66 11.90 -6.08
C LEU A 90 -10.04 12.19 -5.50
N GLU A 91 -10.41 11.53 -4.39
CA GLU A 91 -11.66 11.81 -3.67
C GLU A 91 -11.75 13.28 -3.18
N LYS A 92 -10.61 13.97 -3.09
CA LYS A 92 -10.51 15.39 -2.73
C LYS A 92 -10.32 16.32 -3.94
N ALA A 93 -10.50 15.82 -5.16
CA ALA A 93 -10.27 16.54 -6.41
C ALA A 93 -8.85 17.15 -6.54
N LYS A 94 -7.84 16.46 -6.00
CA LYS A 94 -6.42 16.85 -6.07
C LYS A 94 -5.67 15.98 -7.09
N ASP A 95 -6.16 15.98 -8.32
CA ASP A 95 -5.76 15.06 -9.39
C ASP A 95 -4.25 14.98 -9.62
N ASP A 96 -3.59 16.12 -9.85
CA ASP A 96 -2.13 16.15 -10.12
C ASP A 96 -1.30 15.55 -8.98
N LEU A 97 -1.69 15.88 -7.75
CA LEU A 97 -1.03 15.37 -6.55
C LEU A 97 -1.32 13.87 -6.38
N ALA A 98 -2.53 13.43 -6.73
CA ALA A 98 -2.92 12.03 -6.71
C ALA A 98 -2.12 11.22 -7.73
N ILE A 99 -2.05 11.66 -8.98
CA ILE A 99 -1.27 11.01 -10.06
C ILE A 99 0.21 10.92 -9.66
N THR A 100 0.78 12.00 -9.14
CA THR A 100 2.17 11.99 -8.64
C THR A 100 2.35 11.00 -7.50
N THR A 101 1.38 10.88 -6.59
CA THR A 101 1.42 9.95 -5.46
C THR A 101 1.28 8.50 -5.91
N LEU A 102 0.41 8.22 -6.88
CA LEU A 102 0.26 6.89 -7.50
C LEU A 102 1.49 6.49 -8.30
N SER A 103 2.12 7.42 -9.03
CA SER A 103 3.38 7.16 -9.71
C SER A 103 4.48 6.76 -8.72
N LYS A 104 4.56 7.44 -7.56
CA LYS A 104 5.45 7.04 -6.46
C LYS A 104 5.08 5.67 -5.89
N SER A 105 3.80 5.31 -5.78
CA SER A 105 3.38 3.95 -5.42
C SER A 105 4.04 2.91 -6.33
N GLY A 106 3.93 3.11 -7.64
CA GLY A 106 4.56 2.24 -8.63
C GLY A 106 6.08 2.14 -8.47
N ASN A 107 6.77 3.25 -8.20
CA ASN A 107 8.23 3.23 -8.00
C ASN A 107 8.64 2.38 -6.78
N TYR A 108 7.90 2.47 -5.68
CA TYR A 108 8.14 1.60 -4.53
C TYR A 108 7.83 0.13 -4.83
N PHE A 109 6.80 -0.14 -5.63
CA PHE A 109 6.49 -1.50 -6.03
C PHE A 109 7.61 -2.09 -6.91
N ASP A 110 8.14 -1.30 -7.84
CA ASP A 110 9.31 -1.66 -8.64
C ASP A 110 10.55 -1.97 -7.80
N ASP A 111 10.83 -1.13 -6.81
CA ASP A 111 11.92 -1.36 -5.86
C ASP A 111 11.70 -2.67 -5.09
N ALA A 112 10.46 -2.97 -4.70
CA ALA A 112 10.12 -4.23 -4.04
C ALA A 112 10.39 -5.43 -4.95
N ILE A 113 10.03 -5.36 -6.24
CA ILE A 113 10.34 -6.40 -7.24
C ILE A 113 11.87 -6.57 -7.39
N SER A 114 12.61 -5.47 -7.45
CA SER A 114 14.08 -5.52 -7.53
C SER A 114 14.70 -6.22 -6.33
N ASN A 115 14.24 -5.89 -5.12
CA ASN A 115 14.79 -6.44 -3.89
C ASN A 115 14.40 -7.90 -3.66
N ILE A 116 13.15 -8.30 -3.99
CA ILE A 116 12.75 -9.71 -3.88
C ILE A 116 13.51 -10.61 -4.85
N PHE A 117 13.80 -10.11 -6.06
CA PHE A 117 14.64 -10.81 -7.02
C PHE A 117 16.07 -11.00 -6.51
N LYS A 118 16.66 -9.97 -5.88
CA LYS A 118 17.98 -10.08 -5.25
C LYS A 118 17.99 -11.07 -4.09
N ALA A 119 16.96 -11.06 -3.24
CA ALA A 119 16.82 -12.02 -2.14
C ALA A 119 16.75 -13.46 -2.68
N LYS A 120 15.93 -13.70 -3.72
CA LYS A 120 15.85 -15.02 -4.38
C LYS A 120 17.21 -15.46 -4.92
N LYS A 121 17.94 -14.57 -5.61
CA LYS A 121 19.29 -14.86 -6.11
C LYS A 121 20.33 -15.17 -5.03
N LYS A 122 20.12 -14.68 -3.80
CA LYS A 122 20.96 -15.00 -2.64
C LYS A 122 20.57 -16.33 -1.98
N GLY A 123 19.56 -17.03 -2.49
CA GLY A 123 19.06 -18.29 -1.94
C GLY A 123 18.13 -18.12 -0.74
N GLU A 124 17.58 -16.93 -0.54
CA GLU A 124 16.58 -16.69 0.51
C GLU A 124 15.23 -17.32 0.13
N ASN A 125 14.46 -17.78 1.12
CA ASN A 125 13.10 -18.28 0.88
C ASN A 125 12.13 -17.12 0.70
N VAL A 126 11.75 -16.85 -0.55
CA VAL A 126 10.94 -15.69 -0.94
C VAL A 126 9.46 -16.00 -1.21
N GLU A 127 9.06 -17.27 -1.17
CA GLU A 127 7.75 -17.73 -1.70
C GLU A 127 6.57 -16.98 -1.09
N GLN A 128 6.55 -16.86 0.24
CA GLN A 128 5.46 -16.19 0.94
C GLN A 128 5.33 -14.71 0.54
N LEU A 129 6.46 -14.02 0.37
CA LEU A 129 6.45 -12.61 -0.01
C LEU A 129 6.10 -12.43 -1.48
N LEU A 130 6.59 -13.31 -2.37
CA LEU A 130 6.20 -13.32 -3.79
C LEU A 130 4.69 -13.49 -3.94
N ASP A 131 4.08 -14.45 -3.24
CA ASP A 131 2.62 -14.67 -3.28
C ASP A 131 1.84 -13.45 -2.79
N LYS A 132 2.32 -12.83 -1.72
CA LYS A 132 1.76 -11.58 -1.21
C LYS A 132 1.87 -10.47 -2.25
N MET A 133 3.02 -10.31 -2.90
CA MET A 133 3.25 -9.27 -3.90
C MET A 133 2.39 -9.50 -5.16
N ILE A 134 2.21 -10.73 -5.62
CA ILE A 134 1.31 -11.06 -6.74
C ILE A 134 -0.14 -10.70 -6.40
N THR A 135 -0.56 -10.98 -5.16
CA THR A 135 -1.90 -10.61 -4.70
C THR A 135 -2.03 -9.08 -4.58
N ALA A 136 -0.99 -8.41 -4.09
CA ALA A 136 -0.95 -6.96 -4.00
C ALA A 136 -1.00 -6.30 -5.38
N SER A 137 -0.27 -6.78 -6.40
CA SER A 137 -0.31 -6.20 -7.75
C SER A 137 -1.72 -6.28 -8.36
N LYS A 138 -2.41 -7.41 -8.20
CA LYS A 138 -3.83 -7.57 -8.57
C LYS A 138 -4.72 -6.57 -7.84
N LYS A 139 -4.44 -6.30 -6.56
CA LYS A 139 -5.16 -5.28 -5.79
C LYS A 139 -4.90 -3.86 -6.29
N HIS A 140 -3.65 -3.54 -6.68
CA HIS A 140 -3.30 -2.25 -7.28
C HIS A 140 -4.05 -2.04 -8.60
N GLN A 141 -4.08 -3.05 -9.48
CA GLN A 141 -4.87 -3.02 -10.72
C GLN A 141 -6.35 -2.72 -10.42
N PHE A 142 -6.95 -3.48 -9.51
CA PHE A 142 -8.35 -3.31 -9.13
C PHE A 142 -8.65 -1.91 -8.62
N VAL A 143 -7.86 -1.39 -7.68
CA VAL A 143 -8.11 -0.07 -7.07
C VAL A 143 -7.86 1.05 -8.08
N ILE A 144 -6.85 0.93 -8.94
CA ILE A 144 -6.63 1.91 -10.02
C ILE A 144 -7.79 1.90 -11.01
N ARG A 145 -8.32 0.72 -11.35
CA ARG A 145 -9.52 0.60 -12.20
C ARG A 145 -10.75 1.22 -11.55
N GLU A 146 -10.96 1.04 -10.24
CA GLU A 146 -12.03 1.72 -9.51
C GLU A 146 -11.91 3.25 -9.64
N MET A 147 -10.70 3.78 -9.46
CA MET A 147 -10.42 5.21 -9.57
C MET A 147 -10.72 5.77 -10.97
N GLN A 148 -10.72 4.96 -12.03
CA GLN A 148 -11.01 5.43 -13.39
C GLN A 148 -12.48 5.76 -13.61
N SER A 149 -13.41 5.13 -12.88
CA SER A 149 -14.85 5.22 -13.16
C SER A 149 -15.43 6.64 -13.02
N GLU A 150 -14.78 7.47 -12.21
CA GLU A 150 -15.19 8.86 -11.91
C GLU A 150 -14.35 9.90 -12.66
N GLN A 151 -13.37 9.48 -13.46
CA GLN A 151 -12.33 10.36 -14.01
C GLN A 151 -12.43 10.51 -15.53
N LYS A 152 -11.94 11.64 -16.07
CA LYS A 152 -11.95 11.97 -17.50
C LYS A 152 -10.63 12.63 -17.90
N GLY A 153 -10.43 12.80 -19.21
CA GLY A 153 -9.27 13.52 -19.77
C GLY A 153 -7.93 12.93 -19.35
N ASP A 154 -6.99 13.79 -19.01
CA ASP A 154 -5.61 13.41 -18.69
C ASP A 154 -5.51 12.55 -17.41
N THR A 155 -6.34 12.81 -16.40
CA THR A 155 -6.38 12.00 -15.18
C THR A 155 -6.72 10.54 -15.51
N LEU A 156 -7.74 10.33 -16.34
CA LEU A 156 -8.12 8.98 -16.80
C LEU A 156 -7.00 8.30 -17.59
N LEU A 157 -6.32 9.04 -18.48
CA LEU A 157 -5.21 8.49 -19.27
C LEU A 157 -4.05 8.05 -18.37
N ASN A 158 -3.68 8.89 -17.39
CA ASN A 158 -2.65 8.56 -16.41
C ASN A 158 -3.03 7.33 -15.57
N LEU A 159 -4.28 7.22 -15.13
CA LEU A 159 -4.75 6.05 -14.38
C LEU A 159 -4.68 4.76 -15.21
N ARG A 160 -5.01 4.80 -16.50
CA ARG A 160 -4.85 3.64 -17.39
C ARG A 160 -3.39 3.22 -17.55
N PHE A 161 -2.48 4.19 -17.69
CA PHE A 161 -1.05 3.90 -17.72
C PHE A 161 -0.57 3.26 -16.41
N LEU A 162 -1.02 3.78 -15.26
CA LEU A 162 -0.68 3.24 -13.94
C LEU A 162 -1.26 1.83 -13.72
N GLU A 163 -2.45 1.54 -14.24
CA GLU A 163 -3.04 0.21 -14.23
C GLU A 163 -2.22 -0.78 -15.08
N ALA A 164 -1.85 -0.39 -16.30
CA ALA A 164 -0.99 -1.20 -17.18
C ALA A 164 0.36 -1.51 -16.51
N ARG A 165 0.95 -0.53 -15.81
CA ARG A 165 2.15 -0.75 -15.00
C ARG A 165 1.93 -1.74 -13.86
N ALA A 166 0.75 -1.74 -13.22
CA ALA A 166 0.41 -2.74 -12.19
C ALA A 166 0.18 -4.15 -12.77
N HIS A 167 -0.20 -4.27 -14.04
CA HIS A 167 -0.18 -5.54 -14.77
C HIS A 167 1.25 -6.04 -15.00
N ASP A 168 2.16 -5.19 -15.47
CA ASP A 168 3.60 -5.53 -15.63
C ASP A 168 4.22 -6.04 -14.32
N PHE A 169 3.87 -5.44 -13.18
CA PHE A 169 4.32 -5.92 -11.87
C PHE A 169 3.92 -7.37 -11.59
N GLN A 170 2.68 -7.73 -11.91
CA GLN A 170 2.20 -9.11 -11.73
C GLN A 170 2.98 -10.07 -12.62
N GLU A 171 3.13 -9.76 -13.90
CA GLU A 171 3.84 -10.60 -14.87
C GLU A 171 5.29 -10.85 -14.44
N ARG A 172 6.00 -9.79 -14.04
CA ARG A 172 7.38 -9.91 -13.55
C ARG A 172 7.50 -10.76 -12.29
N LEU A 173 6.54 -10.66 -11.37
CA LEU A 173 6.52 -11.49 -10.17
C LEU A 173 6.23 -12.96 -10.47
N GLU A 174 5.33 -13.23 -11.43
CA GLU A 174 5.03 -14.59 -11.89
C GLU A 174 6.25 -15.23 -12.55
N ILE A 175 7.00 -14.48 -13.37
CA ILE A 175 8.29 -14.91 -13.94
C ILE A 175 9.29 -15.20 -12.82
N ILE A 176 9.47 -14.28 -11.87
CA ILE A 176 10.39 -14.48 -10.75
C ILE A 176 9.98 -15.72 -9.94
N LYS A 177 8.69 -16.03 -9.82
CA LYS A 177 8.22 -17.21 -9.10
C LYS A 177 8.49 -18.51 -9.85
N SER A 178 8.38 -18.53 -11.17
CA SER A 178 8.59 -19.73 -11.99
C SER A 178 10.06 -20.12 -12.18
N ASP A 179 10.97 -19.16 -12.08
CA ASP A 179 12.44 -19.36 -12.19
C ASP A 179 13.04 -20.13 -11.00
#